data_AF-A0A356TIE5-F1
#
_entry.id   AF-A0A356TIE5-F1
#
_cell.length_a   1.000
_cell.length_b   1.000
_cell.length_c   1.000
_cell.angle_alpha   90.00
_cell.angle_beta   90.00
_cell.angle_gamma   90.00
#
_symmetry.space_group_name_H-M   'P 1'
#
loop_
_entity.id
_entity.type
_entity.pdbx_description
1 polymer ?
#
loop_
_entity_poly.entity_id
_entity_poly.type
_entity_poly.pdbx_seq_one_letter_code
_entity_poly.pdbx_strand_id
1 'polypeptide(L)'
;MTGVRSIACGTRHACAWTGDAIHCWGSNSHGQLGIGNDAEDGWPRVATSTTASSLRLAAGLRHTCASESHRTTTQTRCWGDNASMQILPSAATSYDEPQLVNDDFVVMGLGRRHSCFSDERTGVQCFGGDPPQTSPPSGLSAAVEVMGASLDATCAQASSEVICWGTNADWQLGASTSGATQEIVSLGSAATVLSGGASHFCAIAADRRVWCWGANASGQARPFMMADSVLPAPLGM
;
A
#
# COMPACT_ATOMS: atom_id res chain seq x y z
N MET A 1 -14.74 -2.62 20.01
CA MET A 1 -14.96 -3.32 18.72
C MET A 1 -14.73 -4.80 18.93
N THR A 2 -15.57 -5.65 18.34
CA THR A 2 -15.46 -7.14 18.39
C THR A 2 -15.66 -7.68 16.98
N GLY A 3 -15.10 -8.85 16.66
CA GLY A 3 -15.29 -9.47 15.34
C GLY A 3 -14.47 -8.84 14.20
N VAL A 4 -13.36 -8.16 14.52
CA VAL A 4 -12.43 -7.61 13.52
C VAL A 4 -11.91 -8.72 12.61
N ARG A 5 -12.06 -8.54 11.31
CA ARG A 5 -11.65 -9.47 10.25
C ARG A 5 -10.39 -9.02 9.53
N SER A 6 -10.17 -7.72 9.40
CA SER A 6 -8.95 -7.15 8.82
C SER A 6 -8.64 -5.79 9.45
N ILE A 7 -7.36 -5.41 9.39
CA ILE A 7 -6.86 -4.11 9.85
C ILE A 7 -5.85 -3.59 8.84
N ALA A 8 -5.85 -2.28 8.63
CA ALA A 8 -4.80 -1.56 7.92
C ALA A 8 -4.30 -0.42 8.80
N CYS A 9 -2.97 -0.31 8.89
CA CYS A 9 -2.31 0.77 9.62
C CYS A 9 -1.64 1.69 8.61
N GLY A 10 -2.03 2.96 8.62
CA GLY A 10 -1.32 4.02 7.94
C GLY A 10 -0.21 4.57 8.84
N THR A 11 0.31 5.74 8.49
CA THR A 11 1.38 6.36 9.29
C THR A 11 0.90 6.91 10.63
N ARG A 12 -0.31 7.49 10.66
CA ARG A 12 -0.87 8.15 11.85
C ARG A 12 -2.35 7.84 12.10
N HIS A 13 -2.94 6.94 11.32
CA HIS A 13 -4.30 6.45 11.48
C HIS A 13 -4.35 4.96 11.20
N ALA A 14 -5.39 4.29 11.66
CA ALA A 14 -5.64 2.89 11.38
C ALA A 14 -7.12 2.67 11.13
N CYS A 15 -7.43 1.64 10.36
CA CYS A 15 -8.80 1.24 10.06
C CYS A 15 -8.94 -0.27 10.22
N ALA A 16 -10.10 -0.72 10.70
CA ALA A 16 -10.44 -2.12 10.87
C ALA A 16 -11.82 -2.42 10.30
N TRP A 17 -11.97 -3.59 9.68
CA TRP A 17 -13.26 -4.07 9.19
C TRP A 17 -13.80 -5.16 10.11
N THR A 18 -15.05 -5.03 10.55
CA THR A 18 -15.73 -5.98 11.47
C THR A 18 -16.63 -6.99 10.76
N GLY A 19 -16.77 -6.89 9.44
CA GLY A 19 -17.71 -7.67 8.65
C GLY A 19 -18.93 -6.88 8.18
N ASP A 20 -19.32 -5.86 8.95
CA ASP A 20 -20.48 -5.00 8.73
C ASP A 20 -20.12 -3.52 8.58
N ALA A 21 -18.96 -3.09 9.09
CA ALA A 21 -18.50 -1.71 8.99
C ALA A 21 -16.98 -1.59 8.95
N ILE A 22 -16.51 -0.50 8.36
CA ILE A 22 -15.12 -0.04 8.45
C ILE A 22 -15.06 1.00 9.55
N HIS A 23 -14.22 0.76 10.54
CA HIS A 23 -13.95 1.68 11.64
C HIS A 23 -12.56 2.27 11.50
N CYS A 24 -12.41 3.59 11.58
CA CYS A 24 -11.11 4.28 11.53
C CYS A 24 -10.87 5.14 12.78
N TRP A 25 -9.60 5.29 13.16
CA TRP A 25 -9.16 6.16 14.27
C TRP A 25 -7.75 6.69 14.04
N GLY A 26 -7.38 7.73 14.78
CA GLY A 26 -6.10 8.43 14.73
C GLY A 26 -6.23 9.79 14.04
N SER A 27 -5.25 10.11 13.20
CA SER A 27 -5.23 11.41 12.52
C SER A 27 -6.33 11.54 11.47
N ASN A 28 -6.92 12.73 11.37
CA ASN A 28 -8.03 13.04 10.47
C ASN A 28 -7.94 14.41 9.79
N SER A 29 -6.84 15.16 9.94
CA SER A 29 -6.67 16.51 9.35
C SER A 29 -6.91 16.64 7.84
N HIS A 30 -7.07 15.53 7.10
CA HIS A 30 -7.37 15.50 5.67
C HIS A 30 -8.60 14.65 5.35
N GLY A 31 -9.40 14.27 6.36
CA GLY A 31 -10.56 13.42 6.21
C GLY A 31 -10.24 11.91 6.12
N GLN A 32 -9.01 11.47 6.42
CA GLN A 32 -8.57 10.09 6.23
C GLN A 32 -9.26 9.05 7.12
N LEU A 33 -10.08 9.48 8.09
CA LEU A 33 -10.97 8.60 8.83
C LEU A 33 -12.30 8.35 8.11
N GLY A 34 -12.71 9.19 7.16
CA GLY A 34 -13.90 8.96 6.35
C GLY A 34 -15.22 9.20 7.10
N ILE A 35 -15.22 10.09 8.08
CA ILE A 35 -16.32 10.30 9.04
C ILE A 35 -17.14 11.59 8.79
N GLY A 36 -17.02 12.19 7.60
CA GLY A 36 -17.74 13.42 7.21
C GLY A 36 -17.22 14.69 7.88
N ASN A 37 -15.98 14.68 8.34
CA ASN A 37 -15.25 15.85 8.85
C ASN A 37 -13.73 15.56 8.88
N ASP A 38 -12.94 16.58 9.23
CA ASP A 38 -11.48 16.55 9.35
C ASP A 38 -10.95 16.66 10.80
N ALA A 39 -11.81 16.48 11.80
CA ALA A 39 -11.44 16.53 13.20
C ALA A 39 -10.73 15.24 13.64
N GLU A 40 -9.56 15.38 14.26
CA GLU A 40 -8.77 14.27 14.79
C GLU A 40 -9.60 13.44 15.80
N ASP A 41 -9.56 12.11 15.72
CA ASP A 41 -10.32 11.25 16.65
C ASP A 41 -9.54 9.99 17.02
N GLY A 42 -9.14 9.90 18.29
CA GLY A 42 -8.44 8.73 18.82
C GLY A 42 -9.33 7.50 19.02
N TRP A 43 -10.65 7.63 18.88
CA TRP A 43 -11.60 6.54 19.07
C TRP A 43 -12.05 5.97 17.72
N PRO A 44 -12.24 4.64 17.62
CA PRO A 44 -12.78 4.03 16.41
C PRO A 44 -14.17 4.58 16.06
N ARG A 45 -14.27 5.22 14.88
CA ARG A 45 -15.51 5.75 14.30
C ARG A 45 -15.86 5.00 13.03
N VAL A 46 -17.15 4.86 12.76
CA VAL A 46 -17.63 4.23 11.52
C VAL A 46 -17.37 5.17 10.37
N ALA A 47 -16.50 4.76 9.43
CA ALA A 47 -16.28 5.45 8.17
C ALA A 47 -17.41 5.11 7.17
N THR A 48 -17.75 3.82 7.07
CA THR A 48 -18.86 3.33 6.26
C THR A 48 -19.34 1.96 6.73
N SER A 49 -20.64 1.69 6.56
CA SER A 49 -21.22 0.35 6.70
C SER A 49 -21.17 -0.40 5.36
N THR A 50 -20.98 -1.71 5.40
CA THR A 50 -20.87 -2.55 4.20
C THR A 50 -21.50 -3.92 4.40
N THR A 51 -21.90 -4.53 3.29
CA THR A 51 -22.37 -5.93 3.21
C THR A 51 -21.42 -6.81 2.39
N ALA A 52 -20.19 -6.34 2.15
CA ALA A 52 -19.18 -7.06 1.40
C ALA A 52 -18.89 -8.44 2.00
N SER A 53 -18.71 -9.45 1.15
CA SER A 53 -18.33 -10.79 1.61
C SER A 53 -16.87 -10.87 2.05
N SER A 54 -16.03 -10.04 1.42
CA SER A 54 -14.61 -9.87 1.76
C SER A 54 -14.20 -8.42 1.52
N LEU A 55 -13.20 -7.97 2.25
CA LEU A 55 -12.74 -6.59 2.18
C LEU A 55 -11.24 -6.50 2.37
N ARG A 56 -10.55 -5.84 1.43
CA ARG A 56 -9.14 -5.45 1.55
C ARG A 56 -9.05 -3.98 1.95
N LEU A 57 -8.39 -3.70 3.07
CA LEU A 57 -8.10 -2.33 3.52
C LEU A 57 -6.66 -1.97 3.21
N ALA A 58 -6.43 -0.71 2.86
CA ALA A 58 -5.12 -0.10 2.86
C ALA A 58 -5.20 1.31 3.43
N ALA A 59 -4.16 1.72 4.16
CA ALA A 59 -4.04 3.04 4.76
C ALA A 59 -2.65 3.60 4.45
N GLY A 60 -2.59 4.77 3.82
CA GLY A 60 -1.34 5.45 3.45
C GLY A 60 -0.92 6.49 4.49
N LEU A 61 -0.27 7.58 4.06
CA LEU A 61 0.10 8.67 4.98
C LEU A 61 -1.13 9.46 5.45
N ARG A 62 -2.03 9.80 4.52
CA ARG A 62 -3.18 10.70 4.74
C ARG A 62 -4.43 10.29 3.94
N HIS A 63 -4.50 9.05 3.47
CA HIS A 63 -5.67 8.55 2.77
C HIS A 63 -5.84 7.06 3.05
N THR A 64 -7.05 6.58 2.80
CA THR A 64 -7.48 5.21 3.06
C THR A 64 -8.28 4.72 1.87
N CYS A 65 -8.13 3.45 1.54
CA CYS A 65 -8.93 2.79 0.52
C CYS A 65 -9.40 1.43 1.01
N ALA A 66 -10.58 1.03 0.54
CA ALA A 66 -11.21 -0.24 0.82
C ALA A 66 -11.74 -0.84 -0.49
N SER A 67 -11.33 -2.07 -0.79
CA SER A 67 -11.88 -2.86 -1.91
C SER A 67 -12.87 -3.87 -1.34
N GLU A 68 -14.13 -3.65 -1.66
CA GLU A 68 -15.29 -4.35 -1.13
C GLU A 68 -15.80 -5.36 -2.15
N SER A 69 -15.59 -6.65 -1.90
CA SER A 69 -16.10 -7.69 -2.79
C SER A 69 -17.58 -7.94 -2.51
N HIS A 70 -18.41 -7.71 -3.52
CA HIS A 70 -19.81 -8.09 -3.55
C HIS A 70 -20.02 -9.25 -4.52
N ARG A 71 -21.27 -9.73 -4.66
CA ARG A 71 -21.55 -10.92 -5.49
C ARG A 71 -21.09 -10.81 -6.94
N THR A 72 -21.06 -9.60 -7.50
CA THR A 72 -20.84 -9.38 -8.94
C THR A 72 -19.79 -8.30 -9.24
N THR A 73 -19.36 -7.52 -8.26
CA THR A 73 -18.45 -6.39 -8.43
C THR A 73 -17.52 -6.25 -7.23
N THR A 74 -16.40 -5.56 -7.44
CA THR A 74 -15.49 -5.15 -6.37
C THR A 74 -15.49 -3.63 -6.27
N GLN A 75 -16.29 -3.08 -5.35
CA GLN A 75 -16.36 -1.63 -5.18
C GLN A 75 -15.13 -1.16 -4.42
N THR A 76 -14.25 -0.41 -5.06
CA THR A 76 -13.14 0.26 -4.40
C THR A 76 -13.52 1.69 -4.05
N ARG A 77 -13.51 1.98 -2.75
CA ARG A 77 -13.74 3.31 -2.20
C ARG A 77 -12.48 3.86 -1.57
N CYS A 78 -12.24 5.15 -1.72
CA CYS A 78 -11.12 5.84 -1.10
C CYS A 78 -11.55 7.18 -0.50
N TRP A 79 -10.85 7.61 0.55
CA TRP A 79 -11.08 8.88 1.24
C TRP A 79 -9.79 9.40 1.86
N GLY A 80 -9.79 10.67 2.23
CA GLY A 80 -8.66 11.41 2.77
C GLY A 80 -8.09 12.42 1.77
N ASP A 81 -6.79 12.66 1.91
CA ASP A 81 -6.04 13.60 1.07
C ASP A 81 -6.08 13.19 -0.40
N ASN A 82 -6.40 14.16 -1.25
CA ASN A 82 -6.38 14.03 -2.70
C ASN A 82 -5.75 15.25 -3.37
N ALA A 83 -4.98 16.06 -2.64
CA ALA A 83 -4.30 17.24 -3.19
C ALA A 83 -3.32 16.89 -4.34
N SER A 84 -2.94 15.62 -4.46
CA SER A 84 -2.05 15.09 -5.50
C SER A 84 -2.78 14.14 -6.45
N MET A 85 -4.11 14.13 -6.45
CA MET A 85 -4.92 13.25 -7.31
C MET A 85 -4.70 11.75 -7.03
N GLN A 86 -4.33 11.39 -5.80
CA GLN A 86 -4.06 10.01 -5.40
C GLN A 86 -5.31 9.15 -5.18
N ILE A 87 -6.51 9.73 -5.08
CA ILE A 87 -7.79 9.02 -4.91
C ILE A 87 -8.57 9.02 -6.23
N LEU A 88 -8.93 10.22 -6.71
CA LEU A 88 -9.69 10.42 -7.94
C LEU A 88 -8.94 11.43 -8.80
N PRO A 89 -8.50 11.07 -10.03
CA PRO A 89 -7.70 11.95 -10.88
C PRO A 89 -8.49 13.08 -11.55
N SER A 90 -9.76 13.28 -11.17
CA SER A 90 -10.66 14.28 -11.76
C SER A 90 -10.72 15.61 -11.01
N ALA A 91 -10.22 15.69 -9.76
CA ALA A 91 -10.11 16.94 -9.00
C ALA A 91 -9.12 16.81 -7.84
N ALA A 92 -8.34 17.85 -7.56
CA ALA A 92 -7.43 17.91 -6.41
C ALA A 92 -8.15 18.34 -5.10
N THR A 93 -9.27 17.68 -4.79
CA THR A 93 -10.11 17.96 -3.61
C THR A 93 -10.09 16.76 -2.69
N SER A 94 -9.69 16.94 -1.42
CA SER A 94 -9.70 15.90 -0.39
C SER A 94 -11.14 15.53 -0.01
N TYR A 95 -11.34 14.28 0.40
CA TYR A 95 -12.66 13.74 0.71
C TYR A 95 -12.70 13.22 2.14
N ASP A 96 -13.61 13.72 2.95
CA ASP A 96 -13.83 13.29 4.33
C ASP A 96 -14.88 12.17 4.45
N GLU A 97 -15.41 11.69 3.33
CA GLU A 97 -16.28 10.51 3.24
C GLU A 97 -15.78 9.55 2.13
N PRO A 98 -16.00 8.22 2.27
CA PRO A 98 -15.63 7.22 1.26
C PRO A 98 -16.25 7.47 -0.12
N GLN A 99 -15.39 7.78 -1.11
CA GLN A 99 -15.79 7.99 -2.50
C GLN A 99 -15.55 6.73 -3.33
N LEU A 100 -16.51 6.35 -4.18
CA LEU A 100 -16.33 5.26 -5.14
C LEU A 100 -15.31 5.68 -6.22
N VAL A 101 -14.23 4.90 -6.33
CA VAL A 101 -13.17 5.12 -7.32
C VAL A 101 -13.37 4.24 -8.55
N ASN A 102 -13.73 2.97 -8.36
CA ASN A 102 -13.90 1.99 -9.43
C ASN A 102 -14.67 0.74 -8.94
N ASP A 103 -15.32 -0.01 -9.84
CA ASP A 103 -16.13 -1.20 -9.54
C ASP A 103 -15.39 -2.55 -9.74
N ASP A 104 -14.10 -2.51 -10.10
CA ASP A 104 -13.25 -3.69 -10.36
C ASP A 104 -11.85 -3.59 -9.75
N PHE A 105 -11.42 -2.40 -9.34
CA PHE A 105 -10.10 -2.23 -8.74
C PHE A 105 -9.99 -3.00 -7.44
N VAL A 106 -8.79 -3.51 -7.17
CA VAL A 106 -8.38 -4.00 -5.87
C VAL A 106 -7.22 -3.13 -5.40
N VAL A 107 -7.33 -2.54 -4.20
CA VAL A 107 -6.27 -1.73 -3.63
C VAL A 107 -5.04 -2.59 -3.34
N MET A 108 -3.89 -2.08 -3.76
CA MET A 108 -2.61 -2.80 -3.70
C MET A 108 -1.69 -2.18 -2.66
N GLY A 109 -1.61 -0.86 -2.63
CA GLY A 109 -0.76 -0.15 -1.70
C GLY A 109 -0.96 1.36 -1.81
N LEU A 110 -0.87 2.02 -0.66
CA LEU A 110 -1.05 3.46 -0.52
C LEU A 110 0.24 4.06 0.03
N GLY A 111 0.81 5.01 -0.70
CA GLY A 111 1.99 5.73 -0.28
C GLY A 111 1.67 7.07 0.36
N ARG A 112 2.60 8.02 0.19
CA ARG A 112 2.50 9.38 0.67
C ARG A 112 1.54 10.21 -0.19
N ARG A 113 1.68 10.12 -1.50
CA ARG A 113 0.95 10.90 -2.52
C ARG A 113 0.56 10.07 -3.75
N HIS A 114 0.59 8.74 -3.62
CA HIS A 114 0.18 7.81 -4.67
C HIS A 114 -0.62 6.64 -4.11
N SER A 115 -1.50 6.11 -4.95
CA SER A 115 -2.27 4.90 -4.69
C SER A 115 -2.14 3.98 -5.88
N CYS A 116 -1.86 2.71 -5.64
CA CYS A 116 -1.82 1.69 -6.68
C CYS A 116 -2.94 0.68 -6.49
N PHE A 117 -3.50 0.24 -7.62
CA PHE A 117 -4.61 -0.69 -7.72
C PHE A 117 -4.29 -1.73 -8.79
N SER A 118 -4.80 -2.95 -8.62
CA SER A 118 -4.84 -3.95 -9.69
C SER A 118 -6.24 -3.98 -10.30
N ASP A 119 -6.30 -4.18 -11.60
CA ASP A 119 -7.51 -4.43 -12.37
C ASP A 119 -7.27 -5.63 -13.28
N GLU A 120 -8.25 -6.53 -13.36
CA GLU A 120 -8.11 -7.75 -14.15
C GLU A 120 -7.97 -7.49 -15.66
N ARG A 121 -8.49 -6.35 -16.12
CA ARG A 121 -8.51 -6.00 -17.55
C ARG A 121 -7.32 -5.18 -17.98
N THR A 122 -6.88 -4.26 -17.13
CA THR A 122 -5.87 -3.24 -17.47
C THR A 122 -4.55 -3.41 -16.71
N GLY A 123 -4.47 -4.35 -15.76
CA GLY A 123 -3.27 -4.58 -14.95
C GLY A 123 -3.14 -3.60 -13.79
N VAL A 124 -1.90 -3.27 -13.42
CA VAL A 124 -1.62 -2.35 -12.30
C VAL A 124 -1.73 -0.90 -12.75
N GLN A 125 -2.51 -0.10 -12.03
CA GLN A 125 -2.69 1.33 -12.24
C GLN A 125 -2.34 2.10 -10.98
N CYS A 126 -1.58 3.18 -11.13
CA CYS A 126 -1.19 4.04 -10.01
C CYS A 126 -1.57 5.49 -10.30
N PHE A 127 -2.19 6.15 -9.32
CA PHE A 127 -2.63 7.55 -9.39
C PHE A 127 -1.88 8.38 -8.36
N GLY A 128 -1.68 9.67 -8.62
CA GLY A 128 -0.93 10.54 -7.73
C GLY A 128 -0.09 11.60 -8.44
N GLY A 129 0.64 12.38 -7.65
CA GLY A 129 1.38 13.55 -8.13
C GLY A 129 2.85 13.31 -8.45
N ASP A 130 3.36 12.11 -8.19
CA ASP A 130 4.80 11.85 -8.19
C ASP A 130 5.15 10.70 -9.19
N PRO A 131 5.55 10.99 -10.45
CA PRO A 131 6.34 10.07 -11.25
C PRO A 131 7.76 10.03 -10.63
N PRO A 132 8.42 8.88 -10.43
CA PRO A 132 8.19 7.52 -10.97
C PRO A 132 7.18 6.63 -10.22
N GLN A 133 6.62 7.02 -9.08
CA GLN A 133 5.75 6.19 -8.25
C GLN A 133 4.43 5.81 -8.94
N THR A 134 3.95 6.68 -9.83
CA THR A 134 2.75 6.47 -10.64
C THR A 134 3.01 5.76 -11.97
N SER A 135 4.24 5.28 -12.21
CA SER A 135 4.65 4.60 -13.45
C SER A 135 4.92 3.11 -13.20
N PRO A 136 3.89 2.27 -13.04
CA PRO A 136 4.07 0.85 -12.82
C PRO A 136 4.83 0.23 -14.00
N PRO A 137 5.86 -0.60 -13.75
CA PRO A 137 6.63 -1.25 -14.79
C PRO A 137 5.78 -2.18 -15.67
N SER A 138 6.21 -2.36 -16.92
CA SER A 138 5.60 -3.35 -17.80
C SER A 138 5.86 -4.77 -17.27
N GLY A 139 4.92 -5.69 -17.53
CA GLY A 139 5.02 -7.09 -17.09
C GLY A 139 4.34 -7.40 -15.76
N LEU A 140 3.80 -6.40 -15.06
CA LEU A 140 2.85 -6.62 -13.96
C LEU A 140 1.51 -7.05 -14.56
N SER A 141 1.08 -8.28 -14.25
CA SER A 141 -0.22 -8.79 -14.70
C SER A 141 -1.35 -8.37 -13.75
N ALA A 142 -2.58 -8.66 -14.15
CA ALA A 142 -3.77 -8.56 -13.30
C ALA A 142 -3.67 -9.37 -11.99
N ALA A 143 -2.92 -10.47 -12.00
CA ALA A 143 -2.87 -11.45 -10.92
C ALA A 143 -1.83 -11.13 -9.84
N VAL A 144 -1.38 -9.88 -9.75
CA VAL A 144 -0.48 -9.48 -8.67
C VAL A 144 -1.31 -9.50 -7.38
N GLU A 145 -1.07 -10.46 -6.50
CA GLU A 145 -1.79 -10.58 -5.22
C GLU A 145 -1.01 -9.99 -4.04
N VAL A 146 0.31 -9.84 -4.22
CA VAL A 146 1.28 -9.55 -3.17
C VAL A 146 2.00 -8.24 -3.47
N MET A 147 1.80 -7.25 -2.60
CA MET A 147 2.28 -5.88 -2.76
C MET A 147 2.65 -5.25 -1.43
N GLY A 148 3.72 -4.48 -1.43
CA GLY A 148 4.00 -3.50 -0.40
C GLY A 148 4.04 -2.12 -1.01
N ALA A 149 3.47 -1.12 -0.34
CA ALA A 149 3.79 0.28 -0.58
C ALA A 149 4.59 0.82 0.61
N SER A 150 5.67 1.51 0.31
CA SER A 150 6.32 2.44 1.21
C SER A 150 5.78 3.84 0.96
N LEU A 151 6.31 4.86 1.65
CA LEU A 151 5.86 6.24 1.43
C LEU A 151 6.05 6.68 -0.02
N ASP A 152 7.14 6.26 -0.67
CA ASP A 152 7.54 6.79 -1.97
C ASP A 152 8.01 5.72 -2.97
N ALA A 153 7.72 4.45 -2.70
CA ALA A 153 7.98 3.32 -3.59
C ALA A 153 6.93 2.22 -3.42
N THR A 154 6.77 1.38 -4.43
CA THR A 154 5.84 0.25 -4.46
C THR A 154 6.57 -0.97 -4.99
N CYS A 155 6.31 -2.15 -4.43
CA CYS A 155 6.86 -3.42 -4.90
C CYS A 155 5.76 -4.44 -5.16
N ALA A 156 5.90 -5.20 -6.24
CA ALA A 156 4.95 -6.16 -6.74
C ALA A 156 5.59 -7.51 -7.08
N GLN A 157 4.92 -8.62 -6.76
CA GLN A 157 5.30 -9.92 -7.31
C GLN A 157 4.86 -10.02 -8.78
N ALA A 158 5.80 -10.26 -9.69
CA ALA A 158 5.58 -10.48 -11.12
C ALA A 158 6.12 -11.86 -11.52
N SER A 159 5.23 -12.81 -11.82
CA SER A 159 5.61 -14.20 -12.11
C SER A 159 6.51 -14.80 -11.02
N SER A 160 7.84 -14.85 -11.22
CA SER A 160 8.82 -15.41 -10.28
C SER A 160 9.68 -14.36 -9.55
N GLU A 161 9.56 -13.07 -9.88
CA GLU A 161 10.42 -12.01 -9.35
C GLU A 161 9.60 -10.91 -8.69
N VAL A 162 10.23 -10.09 -7.84
CA VAL A 162 9.60 -8.89 -7.30
C VAL A 162 10.09 -7.70 -8.12
N ILE A 163 9.19 -6.84 -8.57
CA ILE A 163 9.53 -5.60 -9.24
C ILE A 163 9.18 -4.44 -8.32
N CYS A 164 10.16 -3.60 -7.99
CA CYS A 164 9.99 -2.39 -7.21
C CYS A 164 10.13 -1.16 -8.10
N TRP A 165 9.32 -0.13 -7.88
CA TRP A 165 9.41 1.15 -8.58
C TRP A 165 9.10 2.33 -7.65
N GLY A 166 9.60 3.52 -8.00
CA GLY A 166 9.48 4.71 -7.17
C GLY A 166 10.83 5.41 -6.96
N THR A 167 11.02 6.04 -5.81
CA THR A 167 12.32 6.63 -5.44
C THR A 167 13.27 5.56 -4.90
N ASN A 168 14.57 5.78 -5.07
CA ASN A 168 15.62 4.93 -4.47
C ASN A 168 16.66 5.70 -3.66
N ALA A 169 16.34 6.92 -3.21
CA ALA A 169 17.27 7.76 -2.47
C ALA A 169 17.76 7.12 -1.15
N ASP A 170 16.95 6.24 -0.56
CA ASP A 170 17.23 5.47 0.66
C ASP A 170 17.39 3.96 0.36
N TRP A 171 17.67 3.59 -0.89
CA TRP A 171 17.84 2.20 -1.34
C TRP A 171 16.58 1.32 -1.26
N GLN A 172 15.40 1.93 -1.10
CA GLN A 172 14.13 1.24 -0.90
C GLN A 172 13.69 0.34 -2.08
N LEU A 173 14.25 0.53 -3.28
CA LEU A 173 14.00 -0.39 -4.41
C LEU A 173 14.88 -1.65 -4.35
N GLY A 174 15.92 -1.68 -3.52
CA GLY A 174 16.89 -2.77 -3.49
C GLY A 174 17.89 -2.72 -4.66
N ALA A 175 17.99 -1.57 -5.34
CA ALA A 175 18.89 -1.36 -6.47
C ALA A 175 20.30 -0.96 -6.02
N SER A 176 21.29 -1.29 -6.85
CA SER A 176 22.70 -0.93 -6.62
C SER A 176 23.04 0.56 -6.82
N THR A 177 22.08 1.38 -7.27
CA THR A 177 22.27 2.82 -7.49
C THR A 177 21.10 3.66 -6.95
N SER A 178 21.38 4.73 -6.20
CA SER A 178 20.37 5.54 -5.52
C SER A 178 19.44 6.36 -6.44
N GLY A 179 19.82 6.50 -7.72
CA GLY A 179 19.01 7.16 -8.76
C GLY A 179 18.08 6.22 -9.54
N ALA A 180 18.05 4.92 -9.22
CA ALA A 180 17.15 3.98 -9.87
C ALA A 180 15.68 4.35 -9.65
N THR A 181 14.86 4.18 -10.68
CA THR A 181 13.41 4.41 -10.62
C THR A 181 12.61 3.09 -10.63
N GLN A 182 13.29 1.99 -10.94
CA GLN A 182 12.76 0.64 -10.91
C GLN A 182 13.91 -0.37 -10.69
N GLU A 183 13.59 -1.52 -10.12
CA GLU A 183 14.53 -2.63 -9.91
C GLU A 183 13.80 -3.98 -9.88
N ILE A 184 14.45 -5.02 -10.41
CA ILE A 184 14.03 -6.41 -10.23
C ILE A 184 14.76 -6.98 -9.02
N VAL A 185 13.98 -7.30 -8.00
CA VAL A 185 14.43 -7.85 -6.73
C VAL A 185 14.30 -9.38 -6.78
N SER A 186 15.46 -10.05 -6.85
CA SER A 186 15.52 -11.52 -6.83
C SER A 186 15.60 -12.05 -5.40
N LEU A 187 14.58 -12.81 -4.99
CA LEU A 187 14.50 -13.46 -3.67
C LEU A 187 14.88 -14.95 -3.72
N GLY A 188 15.26 -15.47 -4.89
CA GLY A 188 15.52 -16.90 -5.13
C GLY A 188 14.26 -17.77 -5.25
N SER A 189 13.09 -17.29 -4.83
CA SER A 189 11.77 -17.86 -5.10
C SER A 189 10.69 -16.77 -5.06
N ALA A 190 9.47 -17.05 -5.52
CA ALA A 190 8.38 -16.07 -5.56
C ALA A 190 8.02 -15.55 -4.16
N ALA A 191 7.72 -14.27 -4.02
CA ALA A 191 7.20 -13.71 -2.78
C ALA A 191 5.76 -14.18 -2.53
N THR A 192 5.50 -14.62 -1.32
CA THR A 192 4.17 -14.96 -0.79
C THR A 192 3.58 -13.84 0.06
N VAL A 193 4.45 -13.00 0.62
CA VAL A 193 4.10 -11.78 1.37
C VAL A 193 5.09 -10.69 1.00
N LEU A 194 4.61 -9.47 0.79
CA LEU A 194 5.40 -8.25 0.66
C LEU A 194 4.80 -7.21 1.60
N SER A 195 5.65 -6.47 2.30
CA SER A 195 5.26 -5.39 3.18
C SER A 195 6.22 -4.23 3.02
N GLY A 196 5.69 -3.03 2.81
CA GLY A 196 6.48 -1.79 2.83
C GLY A 196 6.41 -1.15 4.22
N GLY A 197 7.55 -0.67 4.70
CA GLY A 197 7.63 0.32 5.77
C GLY A 197 7.81 1.72 5.19
N ALA A 198 8.35 2.68 5.96
CA ALA A 198 8.50 4.06 5.49
C ALA A 198 9.43 4.19 4.26
N SER A 199 10.63 3.59 4.34
CA SER A 199 11.66 3.57 3.28
C SER A 199 12.38 2.21 3.21
N HIS A 200 11.69 1.11 3.56
CA HIS A 200 12.23 -0.25 3.47
C HIS A 200 11.12 -1.22 3.10
N PHE A 201 11.48 -2.41 2.64
CA PHE A 201 10.55 -3.49 2.37
C PHE A 201 11.01 -4.77 3.03
N CYS A 202 10.04 -5.62 3.34
CA CYS A 202 10.26 -6.99 3.75
C CYS A 202 9.36 -7.94 2.96
N ALA A 203 9.85 -9.14 2.70
CA ALA A 203 9.19 -10.18 1.94
C ALA A 203 9.34 -11.53 2.62
N ILE A 204 8.33 -12.39 2.47
CA ILE A 204 8.43 -13.83 2.75
C ILE A 204 8.41 -14.55 1.41
N ALA A 205 9.50 -15.20 1.05
CA ALA A 205 9.61 -15.99 -0.17
C ALA A 205 8.95 -17.37 0.00
N ALA A 206 8.62 -18.05 -1.10
CA ALA A 206 7.92 -19.34 -1.10
C ALA A 206 8.74 -20.46 -0.43
N ASP A 207 10.05 -20.32 -0.39
CA ASP A 207 10.97 -21.17 0.39
C ASP A 207 10.96 -20.87 1.91
N ARG A 208 10.07 -19.99 2.36
CA ARG A 208 9.87 -19.52 3.75
C ARG A 208 11.01 -18.67 4.31
N ARG A 209 11.92 -18.17 3.47
CA ARG A 209 12.95 -17.20 3.90
C ARG A 209 12.37 -15.79 3.97
N VAL A 210 12.86 -15.03 4.95
CA VAL A 210 12.53 -13.61 5.11
C VAL A 210 13.65 -12.76 4.51
N TRP A 211 13.26 -11.82 3.66
CA TRP A 211 14.15 -10.87 3.02
C TRP A 211 13.73 -9.46 3.40
N CYS A 212 14.67 -8.57 3.69
CA CYS A 212 14.39 -7.15 3.85
C CYS A 212 15.48 -6.31 3.16
N TRP A 213 15.11 -5.14 2.66
CA TRP A 213 16.02 -4.21 1.96
C TRP A 213 15.56 -2.75 2.11
N GLY A 214 16.44 -1.81 1.78
CA GLY A 214 16.21 -0.37 1.92
C GLY A 214 16.90 0.26 3.12
N ALA A 215 16.35 1.39 3.57
CA ALA A 215 16.89 2.21 4.63
C ALA A 215 17.15 1.39 5.89
N ASN A 216 18.33 1.52 6.49
CA ASN A 216 18.71 0.68 7.63
C ASN A 216 19.32 1.44 8.82
N ALA A 217 19.20 2.77 8.85
CA ALA A 217 19.72 3.60 9.95
C ALA A 217 19.17 3.22 11.33
N SER A 218 18.01 2.55 11.40
CA SER A 218 17.37 2.06 12.63
C SER A 218 17.43 0.53 12.77
N GLY A 219 18.17 -0.17 11.90
CA GLY A 219 18.23 -1.64 11.86
C GLY A 219 16.98 -2.32 11.27
N GLN A 220 16.11 -1.57 10.60
CA GLN A 220 14.80 -2.02 10.10
C GLN A 220 14.86 -2.93 8.87
N ALA A 221 15.95 -2.89 8.09
CA ALA A 221 16.16 -3.78 6.94
C ALA A 221 17.16 -4.91 7.25
N ARG A 222 18.13 -4.67 8.15
CA ARG A 222 19.07 -5.68 8.63
C ARG A 222 19.42 -5.43 10.11
N PRO A 223 18.93 -6.28 11.02
CA PRO A 223 19.40 -6.31 12.40
C PRO A 223 20.90 -6.66 12.44
N PHE A 224 21.68 -5.96 13.27
CA PHE A 224 23.13 -6.14 13.50
C PHE A 224 24.13 -5.57 12.47
N MET A 225 23.68 -4.84 11.45
CA MET A 225 24.57 -4.09 10.54
C MET A 225 24.02 -2.67 10.39
N MET A 226 24.72 -1.63 10.87
CA MET A 226 24.23 -0.22 10.81
C MET A 226 24.58 0.49 9.49
N ALA A 227 24.87 -0.27 8.43
CA ALA A 227 25.04 0.25 7.07
C ALA A 227 23.81 -0.09 6.22
N ASP A 228 23.52 0.76 5.23
CA ASP A 228 22.40 0.56 4.31
C ASP A 228 22.53 -0.77 3.56
N SER A 229 21.39 -1.45 3.38
CA SER A 229 21.33 -2.75 2.73
C SER A 229 21.09 -2.59 1.23
N VAL A 230 22.17 -2.40 0.47
CA VAL A 230 22.15 -2.18 -1.00
C VAL A 230 21.56 -3.37 -1.79
N LEU A 231 21.46 -4.56 -1.18
CA LEU A 231 20.86 -5.75 -1.81
C LEU A 231 19.93 -6.45 -0.81
N PRO A 232 18.86 -7.12 -1.25
CA PRO A 232 18.09 -8.04 -0.40
C PRO A 232 19.04 -9.04 0.26
N ALA A 233 18.90 -9.26 1.56
CA ALA A 233 19.58 -10.37 2.23
C ALA A 233 18.59 -11.18 3.07
N PRO A 234 18.82 -12.49 3.19
CA PRO A 234 18.07 -13.31 4.11
C PRO A 234 18.38 -12.91 5.55
N LEU A 235 17.34 -12.78 6.38
CA LEU A 235 17.49 -12.58 7.82
C LEU A 235 17.70 -13.93 8.53
N GLY A 236 18.97 -14.33 8.75
CA GLY A 236 19.32 -15.53 9.52
C GLY A 236 19.01 -16.87 8.83
N MET A 237 19.70 -17.94 9.27
CA MET A 237 19.68 -19.29 8.66
C MET A 237 18.29 -19.91 8.52
#